data_AF-A0A955W3H0-F1
#
_entry.id   AF-A0A955W3H0-F1
#
_cell.length_a   1.000
_cell.length_b   1.000
_cell.length_c   1.000
_cell.angle_alpha   90.00
_cell.angle_beta   90.00
_cell.angle_gamma   90.00
#
_symmetry.space_group_name_H-M   'P 1'
#
loop_
_entity.id
_entity.type
_entity.pdbx_description
1 polymer ?
#
loop_
_entity_poly.entity_id
_entity_poly.type
_entity_poly.pdbx_seq_one_letter_code
_entity_poly.pdbx_strand_id
1 'polypeptide(L)'
;MWGADRGAASFERLREHTRALASEVRVLVDQAARDPRTAPLVPVLRAEVLSPLEAVLADATAPSPQAMAVLADASRVLGRRFAGLERAVRERALEPAAYLGETDALADAVLAPLRLLAAQEGAPWEIDQVVTTSASGAAPVWVSRAARAAVVRVSPAAARSIEPWVEVAENVGRAVYRADDTFRASLARALGVPLDETLYVPSDPYAYERVGGAVLFGPWGERLFADVFATVTLGPAYVARLRRAAGGWNADQRADAAAAARASGRFDATPPAHLRMWMACRTLDALGCHGEARAEWEAWAAARPDLDAFHLPAAGGVWVRAPLAYLYEPGAVWVDHLTSLEAAIFAQRSLVTTPGLAYLGAARAEVERAIPHLLAGRAVHADPRWIVAAAMAAGAGEGEASRAVFDAVRRSIAGAGEADTHASATWARGAAALEARRSLGASVRAASRDRARLRAAVVLGEALGPR
;
A
#
# COMPACT_ATOMS: atom_id res chain seq x y z
N MET A 1 4.91 17.29 54.61
CA MET A 1 5.86 18.21 53.95
C MET A 1 6.88 17.51 53.04
N TRP A 2 7.23 16.23 53.25
CA TRP A 2 8.19 15.47 52.42
C TRP A 2 7.70 14.98 51.03
N GLY A 3 6.50 15.38 50.60
CA GLY A 3 5.87 14.93 49.34
C GLY A 3 5.96 15.91 48.17
N ALA A 4 6.07 17.22 48.44
CA ALA A 4 6.08 18.26 47.40
C ALA A 4 7.44 18.32 46.67
N ASP A 5 8.55 18.22 47.41
CA ASP A 5 9.90 18.30 46.84
C ASP A 5 10.24 17.13 45.92
N ARG A 6 9.75 15.92 46.22
CA ARG A 6 9.93 14.74 45.35
C ARG A 6 9.14 14.86 44.05
N GLY A 7 7.97 15.49 44.09
CA GLY A 7 7.14 15.76 42.92
C GLY A 7 7.81 16.76 41.98
N ALA A 8 8.30 17.88 42.52
CA ALA A 8 9.03 18.89 41.75
C ALA A 8 10.30 18.32 41.09
N ALA A 9 11.11 17.54 41.82
CA ALA A 9 12.31 16.93 41.27
C ALA A 9 12.01 15.85 40.20
N SER A 10 10.90 15.11 40.32
CA SER A 10 10.50 14.11 39.32
C SER A 10 9.93 14.77 38.07
N PHE A 11 9.17 15.85 38.25
CA PHE A 11 8.69 16.68 37.15
C PHE A 11 9.84 17.28 36.35
N GLU A 12 10.84 17.90 36.99
CA GLU A 12 11.96 18.51 36.26
C GLU A 12 12.77 17.46 35.51
N ARG A 13 13.04 16.29 36.10
CA ARG A 13 13.71 15.18 35.40
C ARG A 13 12.96 14.70 34.16
N LEU A 14 11.63 14.54 34.26
CA LEU A 14 10.81 14.17 33.10
C LEU A 14 10.86 15.27 32.03
N ARG A 15 10.76 16.53 32.44
CA ARG A 15 10.81 17.67 31.52
C ARG A 15 12.16 17.79 30.83
N GLU A 16 13.27 17.64 31.55
CA GLU A 16 14.63 17.59 31.00
C GLU A 16 14.79 16.44 30.01
N HIS A 17 14.29 15.24 30.33
CA HIS A 17 14.32 14.10 29.42
C HIS A 17 13.53 14.38 28.13
N THR A 18 12.33 14.94 28.23
CA THR A 18 11.52 15.32 27.07
C THR A 18 12.20 16.43 26.24
N ARG A 19 12.86 17.42 26.88
CA ARG A 19 13.66 18.45 26.20
C ARG A 19 14.85 17.85 25.46
N ALA A 20 15.57 16.91 26.08
CA ALA A 20 16.68 16.21 25.46
C ALA A 20 16.23 15.45 24.20
N LEU A 21 15.13 14.69 24.30
CA LEU A 21 14.52 14.01 23.16
C LEU A 21 14.13 15.00 22.04
N ALA A 22 13.49 16.12 22.36
CA ALA A 22 13.15 17.14 21.37
C ALA A 22 14.40 17.74 20.68
N SER A 23 15.49 17.90 21.44
CA SER A 23 16.77 18.37 20.90
C SER A 23 17.40 17.35 19.94
N GLU A 24 17.39 16.06 20.29
CA GLU A 24 17.87 14.98 19.42
C GLU A 24 17.07 14.92 18.11
N VAL A 25 15.75 15.04 18.20
CA VAL A 25 14.87 15.06 17.02
C VAL A 25 15.16 16.28 16.14
N ARG A 26 15.39 17.47 16.73
CA ARG A 26 15.79 18.67 16.00
C ARG A 26 17.10 18.47 15.22
N VAL A 27 18.11 17.90 15.87
CA VAL A 27 19.39 17.57 15.23
C VAL A 27 19.17 16.63 14.05
N LEU A 28 18.36 15.57 14.22
CA LEU A 28 18.06 14.63 13.13
C LEU A 28 17.30 15.32 11.99
N VAL A 29 16.33 16.18 12.29
CA VAL A 29 15.58 16.97 11.29
C VAL A 29 16.51 17.85 10.47
N ASP A 30 17.45 18.55 11.12
CA ASP A 30 18.41 19.43 10.45
C ASP A 30 19.41 18.63 9.61
N GLN A 31 19.85 17.47 10.09
CA GLN A 31 20.68 16.54 9.32
C GLN A 31 19.94 16.00 8.10
N ALA A 32 18.69 15.54 8.29
CA ALA A 32 17.88 14.98 7.22
C ALA A 32 17.54 16.03 6.14
N ALA A 33 17.31 17.29 6.54
CA ALA A 33 17.05 18.36 5.59
C ALA A 33 18.24 18.68 4.67
N ARG A 34 19.48 18.34 5.06
CA ARG A 34 20.69 18.61 4.27
C ARG A 34 21.04 17.49 3.29
N ASP A 35 20.50 16.28 3.49
CA ASP A 35 20.73 15.14 2.60
C ASP A 35 19.49 14.91 1.73
N PRO A 36 19.57 15.08 0.39
CA PRO A 36 18.44 14.86 -0.51
C PRO A 36 17.77 13.49 -0.37
N ARG A 37 18.51 12.47 0.09
CA ARG A 37 17.99 11.11 0.30
C ARG A 37 17.01 11.05 1.46
N THR A 38 17.23 11.83 2.51
CA THR A 38 16.44 11.79 3.75
C THR A 38 15.54 13.01 3.93
N ALA A 39 15.74 14.07 3.15
CA ALA A 39 14.87 15.25 3.11
C ALA A 39 13.36 14.93 2.98
N PRO A 40 12.92 13.91 2.20
CA PRO A 40 11.52 13.50 2.17
C PRO A 40 10.92 13.07 3.51
N LEU A 41 11.73 12.64 4.48
CA LEU A 41 11.26 12.26 5.83
C LEU A 41 11.12 13.43 6.79
N VAL A 42 11.55 14.64 6.42
CA VAL A 42 11.52 15.82 7.30
C VAL A 42 10.10 16.22 7.72
N PRO A 43 9.08 16.30 6.82
CA PRO A 43 7.72 16.64 7.22
C PRO A 43 7.16 15.66 8.26
N VAL A 44 7.46 14.39 8.05
CA VAL A 44 7.13 13.25 8.90
C VAL A 44 7.75 13.36 10.30
N LEU A 45 9.06 13.59 10.39
CA LEU A 45 9.78 13.78 11.66
C LEU A 45 9.23 14.97 12.45
N ARG A 46 8.93 16.07 11.75
CA ARG A 46 8.39 17.29 12.37
C ARG A 46 7.01 17.04 12.93
N ALA A 47 6.08 16.56 12.10
CA ALA A 47 4.67 16.48 12.46
C ALA A 47 4.37 15.44 13.55
N GLU A 48 5.13 14.34 13.59
CA GLU A 48 4.76 13.18 14.43
C GLU A 48 5.60 13.01 15.68
N VAL A 49 6.70 13.76 15.78
CA VAL A 49 7.61 13.69 16.93
C VAL A 49 7.95 15.08 17.43
N LEU A 50 8.54 15.94 16.59
CA LEU A 50 9.06 17.23 17.07
C LEU A 50 7.94 18.16 17.56
N SER A 51 6.95 18.47 16.72
CA SER A 51 5.86 19.38 17.07
C SER A 51 5.05 18.88 18.29
N PRO A 52 4.71 17.58 18.41
CA PRO A 52 4.07 17.06 19.62
C PRO A 52 4.94 17.18 20.88
N LEU A 53 6.25 16.93 20.80
CA LEU A 53 7.15 17.12 21.95
C LEU A 53 7.20 18.59 22.39
N GLU A 54 7.28 19.52 21.43
CA GLU A 54 7.32 20.95 21.71
C GLU A 54 6.00 21.45 22.31
N ALA A 55 4.86 20.96 21.83
CA ALA A 55 3.54 21.25 22.41
C ALA A 55 3.45 20.76 23.87
N VAL A 56 3.84 19.51 24.14
CA VAL A 56 3.84 18.95 25.50
C VAL A 56 4.75 19.75 26.44
N LEU A 57 5.93 20.16 25.97
CA LEU A 57 6.87 20.98 26.76
C LEU A 57 6.37 22.39 27.03
N ALA A 58 5.59 22.97 26.11
CA ALA A 58 4.97 24.27 26.25
C ALA A 58 3.80 24.23 27.24
N ASP A 59 2.99 23.16 27.23
CA ASP A 59 1.85 23.00 28.13
C ASP A 59 2.25 22.63 29.56
N ALA A 60 3.28 21.78 29.72
CA ALA A 60 3.78 21.32 31.01
C ALA A 60 4.70 22.36 31.68
N THR A 61 4.14 23.50 32.10
CA THR A 61 4.92 24.61 32.70
C THR A 61 5.17 24.46 34.20
N ALA A 62 4.30 23.79 34.93
CA ALA A 62 4.35 23.65 36.39
C ALA A 62 4.14 22.19 36.84
N PRO A 63 4.70 21.77 37.99
CA PRO A 63 4.58 20.41 38.48
C PRO A 63 3.13 20.09 38.89
N SER A 64 2.53 19.13 38.19
CA SER A 64 1.24 18.53 38.55
C SER A 64 1.21 17.04 38.18
N PRO A 65 0.36 16.22 38.83
CA PRO A 65 0.21 14.81 38.46
C PRO A 65 -0.13 14.60 36.98
N GLN A 66 -0.99 15.46 36.42
CA GLN A 66 -1.37 15.42 35.02
C GLN A 66 -0.19 15.77 34.11
N ALA A 67 0.57 16.83 34.41
CA ALA A 67 1.73 17.22 33.61
C ALA A 67 2.84 16.16 33.64
N MET A 68 3.09 15.53 34.79
CA MET A 68 4.02 14.41 34.89
C MET A 68 3.56 13.20 34.06
N ALA A 69 2.26 12.87 34.10
CA ALA A 69 1.71 11.78 33.30
C ALA A 69 1.84 12.04 31.79
N VAL A 70 1.51 13.27 31.35
CA VAL A 70 1.64 13.69 29.95
C VAL A 70 3.10 13.65 29.49
N LEU A 71 4.05 14.17 30.28
CA LEU A 71 5.48 14.13 29.95
C LEU A 71 6.02 12.70 29.87
N ALA A 72 5.64 11.83 30.83
CA ALA A 72 6.04 10.43 30.85
C ALA A 72 5.47 9.67 29.64
N ASP A 73 4.19 9.88 29.32
CA ASP A 73 3.54 9.24 28.19
C ASP A 73 4.12 9.74 26.86
N ALA A 74 4.30 11.05 26.69
CA ALA A 74 4.93 11.65 25.54
C ALA A 74 6.34 11.10 25.30
N SER A 75 7.19 11.07 26.34
CA SER A 75 8.56 10.53 26.22
C SER A 75 8.56 9.07 25.78
N ARG A 76 7.64 8.25 26.31
CA ARG A 76 7.51 6.83 25.98
C ARG A 76 6.95 6.58 24.57
N VAL A 77 5.85 7.26 24.22
CA VAL A 77 5.15 7.07 22.94
C VAL A 77 5.94 7.71 21.80
N LEU A 78 6.32 8.97 21.95
CA LEU A 78 7.06 9.71 20.93
C LEU A 78 8.51 9.22 20.83
N GLY A 79 9.13 8.77 21.92
CA GLY A 79 10.45 8.13 21.88
C GLY A 79 10.46 6.83 21.06
N ARG A 80 9.42 5.99 21.15
CA ARG A 80 9.29 4.80 20.29
C ARG A 80 9.05 5.16 18.83
N ARG A 81 8.25 6.20 18.55
CA ARG A 81 8.05 6.71 17.19
C ARG A 81 9.36 7.26 16.61
N PHE A 82 10.09 8.04 17.41
CA PHE A 82 11.39 8.58 17.06
C PHE A 82 12.39 7.48 16.68
N ALA A 83 12.54 6.45 17.50
CA ALA A 83 13.45 5.33 17.20
C ALA A 83 13.12 4.63 15.87
N GLY A 84 11.83 4.54 15.51
CA GLY A 84 11.39 4.00 14.22
C GLY A 84 11.75 4.90 13.04
N LEU A 85 11.50 6.21 13.16
CA LEU A 85 11.80 7.19 12.11
C LEU A 85 13.30 7.45 11.97
N GLU A 86 14.04 7.48 13.08
CA GLU A 86 15.50 7.57 13.09
C GLU A 86 16.12 6.40 12.34
N ARG A 87 15.60 5.18 12.56
CA ARG A 87 16.03 4.02 11.77
C ARG A 87 15.77 4.22 10.28
N ALA A 88 14.59 4.70 9.89
CA ALA A 88 14.27 4.97 8.49
C ALA A 88 15.19 6.05 7.87
N VAL A 89 15.55 7.10 8.62
CA VAL A 89 16.52 8.11 8.18
C VAL A 89 17.89 7.48 7.96
N ARG A 90 18.37 6.69 8.93
CA ARG A 90 19.68 6.01 8.82
C ARG A 90 19.71 5.02 7.66
N GLU A 91 18.66 4.22 7.49
CA GLU A 91 18.51 3.28 6.38
C GLU A 91 18.58 4.01 5.03
N ARG A 92 17.75 5.05 4.81
CA ARG A 92 17.78 5.85 3.58
C ARG A 92 19.12 6.58 3.35
N ALA A 93 19.80 7.03 4.39
CA ALA A 93 21.10 7.70 4.27
C ALA A 93 22.22 6.77 3.77
N LEU A 94 22.04 5.45 3.85
CA LEU A 94 23.01 4.46 3.36
C LEU A 94 22.74 4.04 1.91
N GLU A 95 21.55 4.32 1.40
CA GLU A 95 21.14 3.89 0.06
C GLU A 95 21.62 4.84 -1.05
N PRO A 96 21.82 4.32 -2.28
CA PRO A 96 22.07 5.17 -3.44
C PRO A 96 20.88 6.09 -3.74
N ALA A 97 21.13 7.38 -3.95
CA ALA A 97 20.08 8.36 -4.21
C ALA A 97 19.24 8.02 -5.46
N ALA A 98 19.86 7.50 -6.51
CA ALA A 98 19.17 7.07 -7.73
C ALA A 98 18.16 5.95 -7.44
N TYR A 99 18.56 4.94 -6.65
CA TYR A 99 17.69 3.82 -6.27
C TYR A 99 16.47 4.31 -5.48
N LEU A 100 16.67 5.17 -4.47
CA LEU A 100 15.57 5.74 -3.69
C LEU A 100 14.64 6.60 -4.55
N GLY A 101 15.19 7.40 -5.47
CA GLY A 101 14.40 8.20 -6.40
C GLY A 101 13.53 7.35 -7.31
N GLU A 102 14.04 6.21 -7.79
CA GLU A 102 13.29 5.30 -8.64
C GLU A 102 12.17 4.57 -7.87
N THR A 103 12.43 4.13 -6.63
CA THR A 103 11.39 3.48 -5.81
C THR A 103 10.35 4.48 -5.30
N ASP A 104 10.76 5.71 -4.96
CA ASP A 104 9.85 6.82 -4.62
C ASP A 104 8.95 7.17 -5.83
N ALA A 105 9.51 7.20 -7.05
CA ALA A 105 8.74 7.44 -8.28
C ALA A 105 7.72 6.33 -8.57
N LEU A 106 8.07 5.06 -8.34
CA LEU A 106 7.11 3.97 -8.43
C LEU A 106 6.00 4.11 -7.38
N ALA A 107 6.35 4.46 -6.14
CA ALA A 107 5.37 4.64 -5.08
C ALA A 107 4.40 5.81 -5.37
N ASP A 108 4.91 6.93 -5.90
CA ASP A 108 4.08 8.06 -6.36
C ASP A 108 3.18 7.63 -7.52
N ALA A 109 3.68 6.86 -8.49
CA ALA A 109 2.87 6.36 -9.61
C ALA A 109 1.74 5.43 -9.16
N VAL A 110 1.95 4.60 -8.14
CA VAL A 110 0.91 3.79 -7.50
C VAL A 110 -0.15 4.65 -6.83
N LEU A 111 0.25 5.74 -6.16
CA LEU A 111 -0.67 6.59 -5.40
C LEU A 111 -1.36 7.67 -6.25
N ALA A 112 -0.72 8.10 -7.34
CA ALA A 112 -1.12 9.25 -8.14
C ALA A 112 -2.57 9.20 -8.64
N PRO A 113 -3.11 8.06 -9.11
CA PRO A 113 -4.52 7.95 -9.50
C PRO A 113 -5.48 8.35 -8.38
N LEU A 114 -5.21 7.92 -7.15
CA LEU A 114 -6.03 8.23 -5.98
C LEU A 114 -5.93 9.70 -5.59
N ARG A 115 -4.71 10.25 -5.58
CA ARG A 115 -4.47 11.68 -5.30
C ARG A 115 -5.17 12.58 -6.33
N LEU A 116 -5.08 12.22 -7.62
CA LEU A 116 -5.72 12.96 -8.70
C LEU A 116 -7.24 12.92 -8.58
N LEU A 117 -7.81 11.75 -8.31
CA LEU A 117 -9.24 11.58 -8.10
C LEU A 117 -9.72 12.41 -6.91
N ALA A 118 -9.02 12.35 -5.78
CA ALA A 118 -9.37 13.11 -4.60
C ALA A 118 -9.33 14.63 -4.84
N ALA A 119 -8.31 15.12 -5.57
CA ALA A 119 -8.22 16.53 -5.94
C ALA A 119 -9.35 16.97 -6.88
N GLN A 120 -9.83 16.10 -7.76
CA GLN A 120 -10.91 16.40 -8.73
C GLN A 120 -12.29 16.37 -8.08
N GLU A 121 -12.54 15.40 -7.22
CA GLU A 121 -13.87 15.12 -6.65
C GLU A 121 -14.03 15.68 -5.22
N GLY A 122 -12.97 16.27 -4.65
CA GLY A 122 -12.98 16.78 -3.28
C GLY A 122 -13.07 15.68 -2.23
N ALA A 123 -12.61 14.46 -2.54
CA ALA A 123 -12.65 13.34 -1.61
C ALA A 123 -11.68 13.56 -0.43
N PRO A 124 -12.03 13.07 0.78
CA PRO A 124 -11.13 13.14 1.92
C PRO A 124 -9.88 12.29 1.63
N TRP A 125 -8.73 12.95 1.54
CA TRP A 125 -7.48 12.31 1.18
C TRP A 125 -6.34 12.78 2.08
N GLU A 126 -5.66 11.80 2.68
CA GLU A 126 -4.72 12.03 3.79
C GLU A 126 -3.26 11.72 3.45
N ILE A 127 -2.95 11.22 2.26
CA ILE A 127 -1.57 10.86 1.88
C ILE A 127 -1.18 11.58 0.59
N ASP A 128 -0.46 12.68 0.67
CA ASP A 128 0.03 13.39 -0.53
C ASP A 128 1.37 12.85 -1.03
N GLN A 129 2.11 12.16 -0.16
CA GLN A 129 3.45 11.68 -0.42
C GLN A 129 3.66 10.26 0.13
N VAL A 130 4.36 9.43 -0.66
CA VAL A 130 4.93 8.17 -0.18
C VAL A 130 6.44 8.24 -0.24
N VAL A 131 7.10 7.84 0.84
CA VAL A 131 8.55 7.77 0.95
C VAL A 131 8.95 6.32 1.18
N THR A 132 9.82 5.79 0.33
CA THR A 132 10.30 4.41 0.42
C THR A 132 11.46 4.28 1.42
N THR A 133 11.74 3.10 1.97
CA THR A 133 12.96 2.88 2.76
C THR A 133 13.40 1.44 2.61
N SER A 134 14.70 1.19 2.53
CA SER A 134 15.22 -0.16 2.63
C SER A 134 15.15 -0.59 4.09
N ALA A 135 14.68 -1.80 4.38
CA ALA A 135 14.74 -2.28 5.75
C ALA A 135 14.84 -3.81 5.82
N SER A 136 15.67 -4.30 6.74
CA SER A 136 15.69 -5.72 7.12
C SER A 136 14.64 -5.97 8.20
N GLY A 137 13.67 -6.85 7.94
CA GLY A 137 12.68 -7.30 8.92
C GLY A 137 11.28 -6.66 8.81
N ALA A 138 10.33 -7.22 9.55
CA ALA A 138 8.89 -6.96 9.45
C ALA A 138 8.40 -5.66 10.15
N ALA A 139 9.10 -4.54 10.03
CA ALA A 139 8.58 -3.30 10.63
C ALA A 139 7.44 -2.66 9.78
N PRO A 140 6.55 -1.89 10.43
CA PRO A 140 5.26 -1.49 9.86
C PRO A 140 5.36 -0.41 8.78
N VAL A 141 4.36 -0.38 7.89
CA VAL A 141 4.03 0.80 7.06
C VAL A 141 3.59 1.92 7.98
N TRP A 142 4.20 3.09 7.88
CA TRP A 142 3.90 4.19 8.79
C TRP A 142 3.16 5.28 8.04
N VAL A 143 2.04 5.74 8.60
CA VAL A 143 1.19 6.78 7.99
C VAL A 143 1.09 7.93 8.97
N SER A 144 1.41 9.12 8.50
CA SER A 144 1.22 10.38 9.23
C SER A 144 0.15 11.20 8.55
N ARG A 145 -0.97 11.38 9.26
CA ARG A 145 -2.06 12.27 8.81
C ARG A 145 -1.63 13.73 8.89
N ALA A 146 -0.86 14.08 9.92
CA ALA A 146 -0.38 15.44 10.14
C ALA A 146 0.64 15.89 9.07
N ALA A 147 1.54 14.99 8.65
CA ALA A 147 2.45 15.26 7.53
C ALA A 147 1.84 14.96 6.16
N ARG A 148 0.62 14.40 6.13
CA ARG A 148 -0.02 13.84 4.93
C ARG A 148 0.92 12.94 4.13
N ALA A 149 1.61 12.03 4.80
CA ALA A 149 2.67 11.23 4.20
C ALA A 149 2.69 9.79 4.74
N ALA A 150 3.13 8.86 3.91
CA ALA A 150 3.37 7.48 4.28
C ALA A 150 4.84 7.10 4.07
N VAL A 151 5.38 6.30 4.99
CA VAL A 151 6.70 5.66 4.86
C VAL A 151 6.48 4.18 4.60
N VAL A 152 6.87 3.72 3.42
CA VAL A 152 6.72 2.34 2.96
C VAL A 152 8.07 1.68 2.79
N ARG A 153 8.12 0.36 2.94
CA ARG A 153 9.37 -0.40 2.86
C ARG A 153 9.55 -1.03 1.50
N VAL A 154 10.81 -1.20 1.11
CA VAL A 154 11.22 -1.97 -0.06
C VAL A 154 12.34 -2.90 0.37
N SER A 155 12.26 -4.17 -0.03
CA SER A 155 13.32 -5.14 0.24
C SER A 155 14.67 -4.61 -0.27
N PRO A 156 15.78 -4.74 0.50
CA PRO A 156 17.12 -4.40 0.02
C PRO A 156 17.53 -5.14 -1.28
N ALA A 157 16.87 -6.27 -1.59
CA ALA A 157 17.07 -6.98 -2.84
C ALA A 157 16.61 -6.16 -4.07
N ALA A 158 15.72 -5.17 -3.91
CA ALA A 158 15.27 -4.31 -4.99
C ALA A 158 16.41 -3.50 -5.63
N ALA A 159 17.54 -3.28 -4.94
CA ALA A 159 18.71 -2.67 -5.56
C ALA A 159 19.33 -3.53 -6.68
N ARG A 160 18.97 -4.83 -6.78
CA ARG A 160 19.59 -5.79 -7.69
C ARG A 160 18.60 -6.59 -8.54
N SER A 161 17.30 -6.52 -8.27
CA SER A 161 16.28 -7.25 -9.02
C SER A 161 14.96 -6.49 -9.04
N ILE A 162 14.14 -6.78 -10.06
CA ILE A 162 12.84 -6.12 -10.23
C ILE A 162 11.75 -6.67 -9.32
N GLU A 163 11.84 -7.94 -8.95
CA GLU A 163 10.78 -8.63 -8.21
C GLU A 163 10.36 -7.93 -6.90
N PRO A 164 11.29 -7.38 -6.10
CA PRO A 164 10.91 -6.67 -4.89
C PRO A 164 10.37 -5.25 -5.13
N TRP A 165 10.44 -4.71 -6.36
CA TRP A 165 9.78 -3.45 -6.70
C TRP A 165 8.26 -3.60 -6.74
N VAL A 166 7.79 -4.80 -7.05
CA VAL A 166 6.36 -5.13 -7.03
C VAL A 166 5.77 -5.03 -5.61
N GLU A 167 6.59 -5.10 -4.55
CA GLU A 167 6.20 -4.86 -3.14
C GLU A 167 5.74 -3.44 -2.89
N VAL A 168 6.22 -2.48 -3.70
CA VAL A 168 5.87 -1.08 -3.51
C VAL A 168 4.37 -0.91 -3.60
N ALA A 169 3.70 -1.54 -4.57
CA ALA A 169 2.25 -1.46 -4.70
C ALA A 169 1.52 -2.06 -3.49
N GLU A 170 2.00 -3.20 -2.97
CA GLU A 170 1.46 -3.82 -1.76
C GLU A 170 1.62 -2.89 -0.55
N ASN A 171 2.82 -2.35 -0.32
CA ASN A 171 3.06 -1.49 0.84
C ASN A 171 2.36 -0.13 0.73
N VAL A 172 2.14 0.40 -0.48
CA VAL A 172 1.27 1.55 -0.70
C VAL A 172 -0.20 1.18 -0.41
N GLY A 173 -0.67 0.01 -0.83
CA GLY A 173 -2.00 -0.49 -0.48
C GLY A 173 -2.21 -0.57 1.04
N ARG A 174 -1.22 -1.03 1.78
CA ARG A 174 -1.23 -1.00 3.26
C ARG A 174 -1.29 0.43 3.82
N ALA A 175 -0.62 1.39 3.19
CA ALA A 175 -0.69 2.79 3.59
C ALA A 175 -2.10 3.36 3.35
N VAL A 176 -2.71 3.07 2.20
CA VAL A 176 -4.10 3.45 1.88
C VAL A 176 -5.09 2.86 2.89
N TYR A 177 -4.93 1.58 3.24
CA TYR A 177 -5.75 0.92 4.27
C TYR A 177 -5.65 1.61 5.64
N ARG A 178 -4.45 2.09 5.99
CA ARG A 178 -4.19 2.77 7.27
C ARG A 178 -4.61 4.24 7.27
N ALA A 179 -4.72 4.87 6.09
CA ALA A 179 -5.04 6.28 5.96
C ALA A 179 -6.40 6.62 6.58
N ASP A 180 -7.46 5.93 6.18
CA ASP A 180 -8.82 6.31 6.54
C ASP A 180 -9.48 5.29 7.48
N ASP A 181 -9.70 5.70 8.72
CA ASP A 181 -10.39 4.88 9.73
C ASP A 181 -11.87 4.66 9.35
N THR A 182 -12.51 5.60 8.64
CA THR A 182 -13.89 5.47 8.18
C THR A 182 -14.03 4.48 7.04
N PHE A 183 -13.05 4.41 6.13
CA PHE A 183 -12.95 3.36 5.13
C PHE A 183 -12.85 1.98 5.80
N ARG A 184 -11.95 1.80 6.77
CA ARG A 184 -11.83 0.51 7.49
C ARG A 184 -13.12 0.13 8.20
N ALA A 185 -13.76 1.07 8.88
CA ALA A 185 -15.05 0.83 9.54
C ALA A 185 -16.16 0.46 8.54
N SER A 186 -16.16 1.07 7.35
CA SER A 186 -17.13 0.77 6.29
C SER A 186 -16.88 -0.60 5.67
N LEU A 187 -15.62 -0.94 5.43
CA LEU A 187 -15.19 -2.26 4.97
C LEU A 187 -15.56 -3.35 5.98
N ALA A 188 -15.28 -3.13 7.27
CA ALA A 188 -15.65 -4.03 8.36
C ALA A 188 -17.15 -4.30 8.40
N ARG A 189 -17.96 -3.24 8.26
CA ARG A 189 -19.42 -3.32 8.21
C ARG A 189 -19.91 -4.07 6.97
N ALA A 190 -19.35 -3.78 5.80
CA ALA A 190 -19.74 -4.42 4.54
C ALA A 190 -19.44 -5.92 4.55
N LEU A 191 -18.31 -6.31 5.14
CA LEU A 191 -17.87 -7.70 5.20
C LEU A 191 -18.42 -8.47 6.40
N GLY A 192 -19.04 -7.78 7.37
CA GLY A 192 -19.52 -8.38 8.61
C GLY A 192 -18.39 -8.94 9.50
N VAL A 193 -17.18 -8.38 9.41
CA VAL A 193 -15.99 -8.86 10.15
C VAL A 193 -15.40 -7.72 10.98
N PRO A 194 -15.08 -7.94 12.27
CA PRO A 194 -14.32 -6.96 13.04
C PRO A 194 -12.88 -6.90 12.50
N LEU A 195 -12.51 -5.78 11.86
CA LEU A 195 -11.19 -5.59 11.25
C LEU A 195 -10.10 -5.09 12.22
N ASP A 196 -10.50 -4.65 13.42
CA ASP A 196 -9.60 -4.03 14.40
C ASP A 196 -9.22 -4.98 15.56
N GLU A 197 -9.62 -6.24 15.51
CA GLU A 197 -9.43 -7.18 16.61
C GLU A 197 -8.18 -8.05 16.45
N THR A 198 -7.31 -7.99 17.47
CA THR A 198 -6.26 -9.00 17.65
C THR A 198 -6.94 -10.33 17.96
N LEU A 199 -6.87 -11.28 17.04
CA LEU A 199 -7.46 -12.59 17.25
C LEU A 199 -6.51 -13.48 18.04
N TYR A 200 -7.01 -13.99 19.18
CA TYR A 200 -6.31 -14.98 19.98
C TYR A 200 -6.49 -16.37 19.39
N VAL A 201 -5.45 -17.21 19.53
CA VAL A 201 -5.55 -18.62 19.15
C VAL A 201 -6.61 -19.28 20.06
N PRO A 202 -7.66 -19.92 19.52
CA PRO A 202 -8.72 -20.50 20.31
C PRO A 202 -8.19 -21.60 21.24
N SER A 203 -8.78 -21.68 22.44
CA SER A 203 -8.48 -22.70 23.44
C SER A 203 -8.97 -24.10 23.07
N ASP A 204 -9.93 -24.19 22.15
CA ASP A 204 -10.59 -25.41 21.71
C ASP A 204 -10.43 -25.60 20.19
N PRO A 205 -9.91 -26.74 19.69
CA PRO A 205 -9.84 -27.06 18.26
C PRO A 205 -11.17 -26.92 17.50
N TYR A 206 -12.31 -27.16 18.16
CA TYR A 206 -13.65 -27.03 17.56
C TYR A 206 -14.17 -25.58 17.53
N ALA A 207 -13.44 -24.63 18.13
CA ALA A 207 -13.84 -23.23 18.09
C ALA A 207 -13.85 -22.67 16.65
N TYR A 208 -13.04 -23.20 15.74
CA TYR A 208 -13.05 -22.75 14.34
C TYR A 208 -14.39 -23.00 13.65
N GLU A 209 -15.05 -24.12 13.94
CA GLU A 209 -16.38 -24.39 13.39
C GLU A 209 -17.43 -23.40 13.92
N ARG A 210 -17.25 -22.89 15.14
CA ARG A 210 -18.19 -21.96 15.79
C ARG A 210 -17.95 -20.49 15.41
N VAL A 211 -16.70 -20.09 15.25
CA VAL A 211 -16.33 -18.69 15.00
C VAL A 211 -16.37 -18.36 13.49
N GLY A 212 -16.26 -19.37 12.62
CA GLY A 212 -16.33 -19.22 11.18
C GLY A 212 -15.07 -18.60 10.56
N GLY A 213 -14.77 -18.95 9.31
CA GLY A 213 -13.52 -18.55 8.65
C GLY A 213 -13.38 -17.04 8.46
N ALA A 214 -14.50 -16.31 8.39
CA ALA A 214 -14.54 -14.87 8.20
C ALA A 214 -13.81 -14.10 9.31
N VAL A 215 -13.82 -14.57 10.57
CA VAL A 215 -13.16 -13.88 11.70
C VAL A 215 -11.65 -13.72 11.47
N LEU A 216 -11.03 -14.68 10.78
CA LEU A 216 -9.59 -14.72 10.53
C LEU A 216 -9.16 -13.59 9.57
N PHE A 217 -10.11 -13.06 8.80
CA PHE A 217 -9.85 -11.94 7.92
C PHE A 217 -9.72 -10.61 8.67
N GLY A 218 -10.14 -10.52 9.94
CA GLY A 218 -9.89 -9.36 10.79
C GLY A 218 -8.40 -9.03 10.90
N PRO A 219 -7.58 -9.90 11.55
CA PRO A 219 -6.14 -9.66 11.68
C PRO A 219 -5.39 -9.66 10.34
N TRP A 220 -5.95 -10.24 9.27
CA TRP A 220 -5.34 -10.26 7.93
C TRP A 220 -5.79 -9.13 7.02
N GLY A 221 -6.78 -8.33 7.43
CA GLY A 221 -7.52 -7.44 6.54
C GLY A 221 -6.63 -6.43 5.81
N GLU A 222 -5.63 -5.87 6.50
CA GLU A 222 -4.65 -4.96 5.90
C GLU A 222 -3.85 -5.65 4.77
N ARG A 223 -3.40 -6.89 4.99
CA ARG A 223 -2.56 -7.61 4.03
C ARG A 223 -3.39 -8.10 2.84
N LEU A 224 -4.60 -8.60 3.08
CA LEU A 224 -5.50 -9.03 2.02
C LEU A 224 -6.02 -7.86 1.19
N PHE A 225 -6.31 -6.71 1.80
CA PHE A 225 -6.59 -5.48 1.08
C PHE A 225 -5.41 -5.09 0.20
N ALA A 226 -4.19 -5.10 0.73
CA ALA A 226 -2.98 -4.76 0.00
C ALA A 226 -2.72 -5.71 -1.19
N ASP A 227 -3.04 -7.00 -1.05
CA ASP A 227 -2.97 -7.98 -2.13
C ASP A 227 -3.93 -7.63 -3.27
N VAL A 228 -5.19 -7.34 -2.95
CA VAL A 228 -6.20 -6.94 -3.95
C VAL A 228 -5.78 -5.61 -4.59
N PHE A 229 -5.39 -4.62 -3.80
CA PHE A 229 -4.93 -3.32 -4.27
C PHE A 229 -3.74 -3.43 -5.23
N ALA A 230 -2.72 -4.21 -4.86
CA ALA A 230 -1.54 -4.40 -5.69
C ALA A 230 -1.85 -5.21 -6.96
N THR A 231 -2.78 -6.18 -6.89
CA THR A 231 -3.25 -6.90 -8.08
C THR A 231 -4.04 -6.00 -9.02
N VAL A 232 -4.92 -5.14 -8.50
CA VAL A 232 -5.61 -4.11 -9.30
C VAL A 232 -4.59 -3.20 -9.96
N THR A 233 -3.54 -2.81 -9.25
CA THR A 233 -2.58 -1.80 -9.74
C THR A 233 -1.55 -2.35 -10.73
N LEU A 234 -1.06 -3.58 -10.52
CA LEU A 234 0.05 -4.16 -11.30
C LEU A 234 -0.36 -5.40 -12.12
N GLY A 235 -1.60 -5.86 -11.98
CA GLY A 235 -2.13 -7.00 -12.72
C GLY A 235 -1.30 -8.27 -12.49
N PRO A 236 -1.02 -9.05 -13.56
CA PRO A 236 -0.33 -10.33 -13.47
C PRO A 236 1.05 -10.28 -12.80
N ALA A 237 1.73 -9.13 -12.86
CA ALA A 237 3.06 -8.97 -12.25
C ALA A 237 3.05 -9.18 -10.73
N TYR A 238 1.97 -8.74 -10.05
CA TYR A 238 1.81 -8.96 -8.62
C TYR A 238 1.58 -10.43 -8.27
N VAL A 239 0.75 -11.12 -9.07
CA VAL A 239 0.43 -12.54 -8.85
C VAL A 239 1.64 -13.43 -9.10
N ALA A 240 2.40 -13.16 -10.17
CA ALA A 240 3.66 -13.85 -10.44
C ALA A 240 4.66 -13.70 -9.29
N ARG A 241 4.74 -12.50 -8.68
CA ARG A 241 5.55 -12.25 -7.49
C ARG A 241 5.06 -13.07 -6.28
N LEU A 242 3.76 -13.10 -6.00
CA LEU A 242 3.21 -13.94 -4.92
C LEU A 242 3.57 -15.42 -5.12
N ARG A 243 3.48 -15.93 -6.36
CA ARG A 243 3.84 -17.31 -6.67
C ARG A 243 5.31 -17.60 -6.39
N ARG A 244 6.23 -16.72 -6.80
CA ARG A 244 7.67 -16.85 -6.55
C ARG A 244 8.00 -16.79 -5.05
N ALA A 245 7.41 -15.83 -4.33
CA ALA A 245 7.59 -15.70 -2.89
C ALA A 245 7.05 -16.91 -2.11
N ALA A 246 5.94 -17.51 -2.58
CA ALA A 246 5.36 -18.69 -1.96
C ALA A 246 6.20 -19.97 -2.13
N GLY A 247 7.19 -19.99 -3.04
CA GLY A 247 8.10 -21.12 -3.27
C GLY A 247 8.92 -21.56 -2.04
N GLY A 248 8.92 -20.76 -0.97
CA GLY A 248 9.63 -21.05 0.28
C GLY A 248 8.83 -21.78 1.37
N TRP A 249 7.51 -21.99 1.23
CA TRP A 249 6.66 -22.52 2.32
C TRP A 249 6.85 -24.02 2.55
N ASN A 250 7.93 -24.37 3.23
CA ASN A 250 8.29 -25.74 3.60
C ASN A 250 7.77 -26.11 5.01
N ALA A 251 8.02 -27.35 5.44
CA ALA A 251 7.62 -27.83 6.77
C ALA A 251 8.21 -26.99 7.93
N ASP A 252 9.39 -26.40 7.73
CA ASP A 252 10.08 -25.58 8.73
C ASP A 252 9.35 -24.24 8.94
N GLN A 253 8.90 -23.58 7.87
CA GLN A 253 8.11 -22.34 7.99
C GLN A 253 6.75 -22.58 8.67
N ARG A 254 6.17 -23.79 8.52
CA ARG A 254 4.99 -24.20 9.31
C ARG A 254 5.35 -24.36 10.79
N ALA A 255 6.51 -24.96 11.10
CA ALA A 255 6.98 -25.10 12.47
C ALA A 255 7.28 -23.75 13.13
N ASP A 256 7.89 -22.81 12.40
CA ASP A 256 8.19 -21.44 12.85
C ASP A 256 6.91 -20.65 13.10
N ALA A 257 5.93 -20.72 12.20
CA ALA A 257 4.61 -20.10 12.42
C ALA A 257 3.91 -20.70 13.65
N ALA A 258 4.01 -22.02 13.86
CA ALA A 258 3.52 -22.67 15.09
C ALA A 258 4.23 -22.13 16.34
N ALA A 259 5.56 -22.01 16.29
CA ALA A 259 6.35 -21.54 17.41
C ALA A 259 6.00 -20.08 17.75
N ALA A 260 5.86 -19.22 16.74
CA ALA A 260 5.45 -17.83 16.89
C ALA A 260 4.01 -17.70 17.45
N ALA A 261 3.07 -18.51 16.96
CA ALA A 261 1.70 -18.54 17.47
C ALA A 261 1.65 -19.02 18.93
N ARG A 262 2.44 -20.05 19.30
CA ARG A 262 2.55 -20.53 20.69
C ARG A 262 3.15 -19.48 21.63
N ALA A 263 4.20 -18.78 21.18
CA ALA A 263 4.86 -17.77 22.00
C ALA A 263 3.97 -16.54 22.23
N SER A 264 3.16 -16.16 21.24
CA SER A 264 2.33 -14.95 21.31
C SER A 264 0.89 -15.18 21.79
N GLY A 265 0.39 -16.43 21.70
CA GLY A 265 -1.02 -16.77 21.91
C GLY A 265 -1.97 -16.13 20.88
N ARG A 266 -1.43 -15.60 19.78
CA ARG A 266 -2.14 -14.80 18.79
C ARG A 266 -1.93 -15.37 17.39
N PHE A 267 -2.89 -15.09 16.53
CA PHE A 267 -2.72 -15.34 15.11
C PHE A 267 -1.60 -14.50 14.51
N ASP A 268 -0.87 -15.09 13.57
CA ASP A 268 0.03 -14.35 12.70
C ASP A 268 -0.80 -13.33 11.88
N ALA A 269 -0.28 -12.12 11.77
CA ALA A 269 -0.85 -11.08 10.91
C ALA A 269 -0.68 -11.39 9.41
N THR A 270 0.12 -12.41 9.07
CA THR A 270 0.37 -12.88 7.71
C THR A 270 -0.64 -13.96 7.32
N PRO A 271 -1.53 -13.71 6.34
CA PRO A 271 -2.45 -14.73 5.84
C PRO A 271 -1.71 -15.86 5.12
N PRO A 272 -2.29 -17.08 5.07
CA PRO A 272 -1.73 -18.21 4.34
C PRO A 272 -1.43 -17.87 2.88
N ALA A 273 -0.25 -18.28 2.38
CA ALA A 273 0.20 -17.93 1.02
C ALA A 273 -0.79 -18.37 -0.08
N HIS A 274 -1.45 -19.51 0.10
CA HIS A 274 -2.43 -20.02 -0.85
C HIS A 274 -3.74 -19.24 -0.88
N LEU A 275 -4.21 -18.71 0.27
CA LEU A 275 -5.34 -17.78 0.31
C LEU A 275 -5.00 -16.50 -0.44
N ARG A 276 -3.81 -15.94 -0.20
CA ARG A 276 -3.31 -14.74 -0.90
C ARG A 276 -3.24 -14.95 -2.41
N MET A 277 -2.63 -16.06 -2.84
CA MET A 277 -2.54 -16.45 -4.25
C MET A 277 -3.93 -16.60 -4.88
N TRP A 278 -4.83 -17.30 -4.20
CA TRP A 278 -6.19 -17.53 -4.68
C TRP A 278 -6.97 -16.22 -4.82
N MET A 279 -6.93 -15.32 -3.82
CA MET A 279 -7.60 -14.02 -3.87
C MET A 279 -7.02 -13.11 -4.97
N ALA A 280 -5.71 -13.14 -5.16
CA ALA A 280 -5.05 -12.40 -6.24
C ALA A 280 -5.45 -12.93 -7.62
N CYS A 281 -5.52 -14.26 -7.82
CA CYS A 281 -6.01 -14.84 -9.08
C CYS A 281 -7.49 -14.47 -9.33
N ARG A 282 -8.34 -14.51 -8.30
CA ARG A 282 -9.74 -14.06 -8.42
C ARG A 282 -9.84 -12.58 -8.76
N THR A 283 -8.95 -11.76 -8.22
CA THR A 283 -8.89 -10.32 -8.55
C THR A 283 -8.47 -10.11 -10.01
N LEU A 284 -7.50 -10.87 -10.53
CA LEU A 284 -7.17 -10.85 -11.96
C LEU A 284 -8.35 -11.26 -12.84
N ASP A 285 -9.10 -12.27 -12.42
CA ASP A 285 -10.29 -12.73 -13.12
C ASP A 285 -11.35 -11.60 -13.21
N ALA A 286 -11.55 -10.87 -12.10
CA ALA A 286 -12.43 -9.70 -12.04
C ALA A 286 -11.95 -8.51 -12.92
N LEU A 287 -10.65 -8.43 -13.23
CA LEU A 287 -10.08 -7.47 -14.18
C LEU A 287 -10.19 -7.91 -15.64
N GLY A 288 -10.77 -9.09 -15.91
CA GLY A 288 -10.86 -9.69 -17.25
C GLY A 288 -9.59 -10.42 -17.71
N CYS A 289 -8.62 -10.64 -16.82
CA CYS A 289 -7.37 -11.36 -17.11
C CYS A 289 -7.52 -12.88 -16.83
N HIS A 290 -8.59 -13.47 -17.37
CA HIS A 290 -8.97 -14.87 -17.09
C HIS A 290 -7.87 -15.89 -17.42
N GLY A 291 -7.19 -15.68 -18.56
CA GLY A 291 -6.11 -16.57 -19.01
C GLY A 291 -4.90 -16.53 -18.08
N GLU A 292 -4.48 -15.32 -17.68
CA GLU A 292 -3.35 -15.11 -16.76
C GLU A 292 -3.69 -15.61 -15.35
N ALA A 293 -4.90 -15.35 -14.86
CA ALA A 293 -5.37 -15.83 -13.57
C ALA A 293 -5.31 -17.37 -13.50
N ARG A 294 -5.81 -18.04 -14.54
CA ARG A 294 -5.79 -19.50 -14.66
C ARG A 294 -4.36 -20.05 -14.73
N ALA A 295 -3.52 -19.47 -15.58
CA ALA A 295 -2.15 -19.93 -15.76
C ALA A 295 -1.32 -19.80 -14.46
N GLU A 296 -1.45 -18.69 -13.75
CA GLU A 296 -0.76 -18.47 -12.48
C GLU A 296 -1.27 -19.42 -11.38
N TRP A 297 -2.59 -19.65 -11.31
CA TRP A 297 -3.17 -20.62 -10.37
C TRP A 297 -2.70 -22.05 -10.66
N GLU A 298 -2.78 -22.50 -11.92
CA GLU A 298 -2.36 -23.84 -12.33
C GLU A 298 -0.86 -24.06 -12.05
N ALA A 299 -0.01 -23.07 -12.36
CA ALA A 299 1.42 -23.13 -12.07
C ALA A 299 1.71 -23.21 -10.56
N TRP A 300 0.95 -22.48 -9.75
CA TRP A 300 1.11 -22.49 -8.29
C TRP A 300 0.61 -23.81 -7.68
N ALA A 301 -0.52 -24.35 -8.16
CA ALA A 301 -1.11 -25.59 -7.69
C ALA A 301 -0.29 -26.82 -8.10
N ALA A 302 0.27 -26.83 -9.32
CA ALA A 302 1.14 -27.91 -9.80
C ALA A 302 2.40 -28.09 -8.92
N ALA A 303 2.90 -26.99 -8.34
CA ALA A 303 4.04 -27.03 -7.41
C ALA A 303 3.68 -27.54 -6.00
N ARG A 304 2.38 -27.77 -5.70
CA ARG A 304 1.86 -28.15 -4.38
C ARG A 304 0.73 -29.18 -4.49
N PRO A 305 1.05 -30.41 -4.97
CA PRO A 305 0.04 -31.45 -5.15
C PRO A 305 -0.61 -31.93 -3.85
N ASP A 306 -0.02 -31.60 -2.70
CA ASP A 306 -0.49 -31.94 -1.35
C ASP A 306 -1.39 -30.88 -0.71
N LEU A 307 -1.70 -29.78 -1.41
CA LEU A 307 -2.59 -28.75 -0.88
C LEU A 307 -4.05 -29.17 -0.97
N ASP A 308 -4.57 -29.73 0.13
CA ASP A 308 -5.97 -30.14 0.25
C ASP A 308 -6.74 -29.39 1.35
N ALA A 309 -6.05 -28.59 2.18
CA ALA A 309 -6.62 -27.93 3.34
C ALA A 309 -5.78 -26.76 3.86
N PHE A 310 -6.41 -25.89 4.64
CA PHE A 310 -5.73 -24.95 5.53
C PHE A 310 -5.32 -25.64 6.83
N HIS A 311 -4.11 -25.37 7.30
CA HIS A 311 -3.69 -25.76 8.64
C HIS A 311 -3.70 -24.53 9.54
N LEU A 312 -4.60 -24.50 10.53
CA LEU A 312 -4.78 -23.39 11.45
C LEU A 312 -4.26 -23.76 12.85
N PRO A 313 -3.48 -22.91 13.53
CA PRO A 313 -2.96 -23.21 14.85
C PRO A 313 -4.06 -23.23 15.90
N ALA A 314 -4.03 -24.11 16.88
CA ALA A 314 -4.93 -24.13 18.04
C ALA A 314 -4.13 -24.17 19.36
N ALA A 315 -4.79 -23.90 20.49
CA ALA A 315 -4.13 -23.96 21.79
C ALA A 315 -3.50 -25.34 22.07
N GLY A 316 -2.47 -25.34 22.90
CA GLY A 316 -1.66 -26.55 23.14
C GLY A 316 -0.78 -26.96 21.95
N GLY A 317 -0.69 -26.13 20.91
CA GLY A 317 0.19 -26.39 19.77
C GLY A 317 -0.35 -27.39 18.75
N VAL A 318 -1.66 -27.66 18.80
CA VAL A 318 -2.39 -28.52 17.86
C VAL A 318 -2.63 -27.75 16.56
N TRP A 319 -2.73 -28.47 15.44
CA TRP A 319 -3.12 -27.92 14.15
C TRP A 319 -4.48 -28.47 13.73
N VAL A 320 -5.40 -27.57 13.38
CA VAL A 320 -6.71 -27.91 12.85
C VAL A 320 -6.63 -27.88 11.33
N ARG A 321 -7.03 -28.99 10.70
CA ARG A 321 -7.13 -29.09 9.25
C ARG A 321 -8.53 -28.61 8.84
N ALA A 322 -8.61 -27.47 8.16
CA ALA A 322 -9.85 -26.89 7.65
C ALA A 322 -9.92 -27.05 6.12
N PRO A 323 -11.08 -27.43 5.55
CA PRO A 323 -11.22 -27.57 4.10
C PRO A 323 -10.96 -26.23 3.40
N LEU A 324 -10.44 -26.25 2.17
CA LEU A 324 -10.11 -25.02 1.43
C LEU A 324 -11.30 -24.04 1.31
N ALA A 325 -12.52 -24.56 1.12
CA ALA A 325 -13.74 -23.76 1.05
C ALA A 325 -13.93 -22.85 2.28
N TYR A 326 -13.45 -23.28 3.46
CA TYR A 326 -13.59 -22.56 4.72
C TYR A 326 -13.03 -21.13 4.68
N LEU A 327 -11.94 -20.88 3.93
CA LEU A 327 -11.41 -19.53 3.73
C LEU A 327 -11.62 -18.99 2.30
N TYR A 328 -11.78 -19.85 1.29
CA TYR A 328 -12.06 -19.38 -0.07
C TYR A 328 -13.44 -18.74 -0.20
N GLU A 329 -14.47 -19.25 0.48
CA GLU A 329 -15.81 -18.65 0.41
C GLU A 329 -15.86 -17.24 1.03
N PRO A 330 -15.35 -17.00 2.26
CA PRO A 330 -15.21 -15.63 2.76
C PRO A 330 -14.27 -14.79 1.90
N GLY A 331 -13.18 -15.39 1.39
CA GLY A 331 -12.24 -14.71 0.50
C GLY A 331 -12.89 -14.23 -0.81
N ALA A 332 -13.86 -14.98 -1.34
CA ALA A 332 -14.64 -14.61 -2.52
C ALA A 332 -15.41 -13.33 -2.26
N VAL A 333 -16.17 -13.32 -1.17
CA VAL A 333 -16.96 -12.16 -0.72
C VAL A 333 -16.04 -10.95 -0.52
N TRP A 334 -14.85 -11.14 0.05
CA TRP A 334 -13.85 -10.09 0.19
C TRP A 334 -13.37 -9.51 -1.13
N VAL A 335 -12.98 -10.33 -2.10
CA VAL A 335 -12.53 -9.85 -3.42
C VAL A 335 -13.67 -9.15 -4.14
N ASP A 336 -14.86 -9.74 -4.14
CA ASP A 336 -16.03 -9.20 -4.82
C ASP A 336 -16.40 -7.84 -4.21
N HIS A 337 -16.38 -7.70 -2.89
CA HIS A 337 -16.56 -6.40 -2.23
C HIS A 337 -15.42 -5.44 -2.54
N LEU A 338 -14.14 -5.81 -2.40
CA LEU A 338 -13.04 -4.85 -2.61
C LEU A 338 -12.95 -4.34 -4.05
N THR A 339 -13.40 -5.14 -5.02
CA THR A 339 -13.43 -4.76 -6.44
C THR A 339 -14.69 -3.95 -6.83
N SER A 340 -15.76 -4.02 -6.04
CA SER A 340 -17.05 -3.33 -6.29
C SER A 340 -17.42 -2.25 -5.29
N LEU A 341 -16.77 -2.20 -4.12
CA LEU A 341 -17.09 -1.29 -3.01
C LEU A 341 -16.74 0.14 -3.40
N GLU A 342 -17.77 0.96 -3.50
CA GLU A 342 -17.64 2.40 -3.60
C GLU A 342 -17.32 2.96 -2.21
N ALA A 343 -16.22 3.70 -2.10
CA ALA A 343 -15.80 4.28 -0.84
C ALA A 343 -15.51 5.78 -0.97
N ALA A 344 -15.71 6.52 0.13
CA ALA A 344 -15.47 7.96 0.18
C ALA A 344 -14.01 8.32 -0.16
N ILE A 345 -13.04 7.56 0.34
CA ILE A 345 -11.61 7.70 0.02
C ILE A 345 -11.32 7.53 -1.49
N PHE A 346 -12.21 6.86 -2.22
CA PHE A 346 -12.15 6.67 -3.68
C PHE A 346 -13.23 7.50 -4.40
N ALA A 347 -13.69 8.61 -3.82
CA ALA A 347 -14.73 9.46 -4.40
C ALA A 347 -16.00 8.70 -4.84
N GLN A 348 -16.46 7.75 -4.02
CA GLN A 348 -17.59 6.86 -4.32
C GLN A 348 -17.39 6.02 -5.58
N ARG A 349 -16.14 5.59 -5.83
CA ARG A 349 -15.78 4.62 -6.86
C ARG A 349 -15.18 3.37 -6.22
N SER A 350 -15.17 2.28 -6.96
CA SER A 350 -14.42 1.09 -6.59
C SER A 350 -12.95 1.18 -7.02
N LEU A 351 -12.10 0.30 -6.50
CA LEU A 351 -10.71 0.19 -6.92
C LEU A 351 -10.60 -0.04 -8.44
N VAL A 352 -11.44 -0.89 -9.01
CA VAL A 352 -11.42 -1.24 -10.44
C VAL A 352 -11.90 -0.10 -11.32
N THR A 353 -12.85 0.71 -10.84
CA THR A 353 -13.44 1.82 -11.59
C THR A 353 -12.71 3.15 -11.38
N THR A 354 -11.67 3.17 -10.56
CA THR A 354 -10.85 4.35 -10.33
C THR A 354 -9.97 4.65 -11.56
N PRO A 355 -10.14 5.82 -12.21
CA PRO A 355 -9.42 6.14 -13.44
C PRO A 355 -7.91 6.08 -13.27
N GLY A 356 -7.25 5.32 -14.15
CA GLY A 356 -5.80 5.19 -14.17
C GLY A 356 -5.21 4.34 -13.04
N LEU A 357 -6.01 3.75 -12.14
CA LEU A 357 -5.51 2.84 -11.10
C LEU A 357 -5.41 1.41 -11.62
N ALA A 358 -6.49 0.89 -12.19
CA ALA A 358 -6.62 -0.52 -12.52
C ALA A 358 -5.86 -0.95 -13.78
N TYR A 359 -5.26 -2.14 -13.73
CA TYR A 359 -4.67 -2.87 -14.86
C TYR A 359 -5.78 -3.37 -15.78
N LEU A 360 -6.22 -2.51 -16.70
CA LEU A 360 -7.26 -2.80 -17.69
C LEU A 360 -6.68 -2.70 -19.12
N GLY A 361 -7.52 -2.86 -20.15
CA GLY A 361 -7.08 -3.02 -21.55
C GLY A 361 -6.00 -2.04 -22.05
N ALA A 362 -6.10 -0.75 -21.71
CA ALA A 362 -5.08 0.23 -22.10
C ALA A 362 -3.73 0.01 -21.40
N ALA A 363 -3.76 -0.30 -20.10
CA ALA A 363 -2.57 -0.63 -19.31
C ALA A 363 -1.90 -1.91 -19.83
N ARG A 364 -2.70 -2.93 -20.13
CA ARG A 364 -2.22 -4.18 -20.74
C ARG A 364 -1.51 -3.92 -22.06
N ALA A 365 -2.10 -3.12 -22.95
CA ALA A 365 -1.49 -2.76 -24.22
C ALA A 365 -0.21 -1.93 -24.05
N GLU A 366 -0.08 -1.12 -23.00
CA GLU A 366 1.17 -0.43 -22.64
C GLU A 366 2.25 -1.40 -22.19
N VAL A 367 1.91 -2.35 -21.32
CA VAL A 367 2.81 -3.40 -20.86
C VAL A 367 3.32 -4.25 -22.02
N GLU A 368 2.42 -4.75 -22.87
CA GLU A 368 2.77 -5.57 -24.03
C GLU A 368 3.70 -4.83 -25.01
N ARG A 369 3.47 -3.53 -25.22
CA ARG A 369 4.36 -2.69 -26.04
C ARG A 369 5.74 -2.49 -25.41
N ALA A 370 5.85 -2.42 -24.09
CA ALA A 370 7.12 -2.16 -23.41
C ALA A 370 8.05 -3.39 -23.37
N ILE A 371 7.50 -4.61 -23.32
CA ILE A 371 8.26 -5.87 -23.22
C ILE A 371 9.42 -5.98 -24.23
N PRO A 372 9.20 -5.87 -25.57
CA PRO A 372 10.29 -6.04 -26.54
C PRO A 372 11.38 -4.95 -26.43
N HIS A 373 11.04 -3.76 -25.94
CA HIS A 373 12.03 -2.70 -25.72
C HIS A 373 12.89 -3.01 -24.51
N LEU A 374 12.28 -3.44 -23.41
CA LEU A 374 12.98 -3.82 -22.18
C LEU A 374 13.88 -5.05 -22.40
N LEU A 375 13.41 -6.06 -23.12
CA LEU A 375 14.21 -7.24 -23.50
C LEU A 375 15.44 -6.86 -24.35
N ALA A 376 15.34 -5.79 -25.15
CA ALA A 376 16.46 -5.24 -25.90
C ALA A 376 17.33 -4.27 -25.08
N GLY A 377 17.11 -4.15 -23.77
CA GLY A 377 17.85 -3.23 -22.89
C GLY A 377 17.55 -1.74 -23.14
N ARG A 378 16.48 -1.41 -23.86
CA ARG A 378 16.11 -0.02 -24.18
C ARG A 378 15.18 0.56 -23.12
N ALA A 379 15.40 1.82 -22.76
CA ALA A 379 14.47 2.55 -21.91
C ALA A 379 13.12 2.76 -22.63
N VAL A 380 12.05 2.84 -21.84
CA VAL A 380 10.67 3.06 -22.29
C VAL A 380 10.08 4.26 -21.55
N HIS A 381 9.14 4.96 -22.19
CA HIS A 381 8.40 6.05 -21.55
C HIS A 381 6.95 5.60 -21.32
N ALA A 382 6.68 5.17 -20.10
CA ALA A 382 5.37 4.75 -19.64
C ALA A 382 5.25 5.04 -18.14
N ASP A 383 4.06 4.83 -17.58
CA ASP A 383 3.88 4.85 -16.13
C ASP A 383 4.83 3.82 -15.47
N PRO A 384 5.55 4.19 -14.39
CA PRO A 384 6.44 3.28 -13.66
C PRO A 384 5.81 1.93 -13.31
N ARG A 385 4.50 1.89 -13.03
CA ARG A 385 3.76 0.65 -12.76
C ARG A 385 3.80 -0.30 -13.95
N TRP A 386 3.55 0.21 -15.14
CA TRP A 386 3.54 -0.58 -16.37
C TRP A 386 4.94 -0.99 -16.79
N ILE A 387 5.96 -0.14 -16.53
CA ILE A 387 7.36 -0.50 -16.75
C ILE A 387 7.75 -1.71 -15.89
N VAL A 388 7.43 -1.68 -14.59
CA VAL A 388 7.69 -2.78 -13.66
C VAL A 388 6.90 -4.04 -14.06
N ALA A 389 5.63 -3.89 -14.44
CA ALA A 389 4.81 -5.01 -14.89
C ALA A 389 5.35 -5.66 -16.18
N ALA A 390 5.80 -4.85 -17.14
CA ALA A 390 6.43 -5.33 -18.37
C ALA A 390 7.76 -6.03 -18.11
N ALA A 391 8.58 -5.53 -17.18
CA ALA A 391 9.82 -6.20 -16.79
C ALA A 391 9.56 -7.56 -16.12
N MET A 392 8.53 -7.66 -15.28
CA MET A 392 8.11 -8.93 -14.70
C MET A 392 7.62 -9.93 -15.76
N ALA A 393 6.82 -9.46 -16.72
CA ALA A 393 6.35 -10.26 -17.86
C ALA A 393 7.48 -10.68 -18.81
N ALA A 394 8.51 -9.83 -18.97
CA ALA A 394 9.73 -10.13 -19.72
C ALA A 394 10.65 -11.16 -19.02
N GLY A 395 10.28 -11.63 -17.82
CA GLY A 395 11.01 -12.67 -17.10
C GLY A 395 12.21 -12.16 -16.30
N ALA A 396 12.27 -10.88 -15.92
CA ALA A 396 13.42 -10.28 -15.23
C ALA A 396 13.67 -10.76 -13.78
N GLY A 397 13.22 -11.97 -13.41
CA GLY A 397 13.58 -12.65 -12.15
C GLY A 397 14.79 -13.60 -12.26
N GLU A 398 15.21 -14.01 -13.47
CA GLU A 398 16.18 -15.10 -13.66
C GLU A 398 17.14 -14.84 -14.85
N GLY A 399 18.44 -15.11 -14.69
CA GLY A 399 19.45 -15.10 -15.79
C GLY A 399 20.09 -13.75 -16.17
N GLU A 400 20.99 -13.74 -17.17
CA GLU A 400 21.70 -12.51 -17.61
C GLU A 400 20.78 -11.47 -18.27
N ALA A 401 19.73 -11.92 -18.98
CA ALA A 401 18.70 -11.05 -19.54
C ALA A 401 17.98 -10.21 -18.46
N SER A 402 17.93 -10.70 -17.21
CA SER A 402 17.36 -9.97 -16.07
C SER A 402 18.11 -8.67 -15.78
N ARG A 403 19.45 -8.63 -15.90
CA ARG A 403 20.24 -7.41 -15.64
C ARG A 403 19.98 -6.33 -16.68
N ALA A 404 19.98 -6.69 -17.96
CA ALA A 404 19.72 -5.72 -19.03
C ALA A 404 18.32 -5.11 -18.93
N VAL A 405 17.31 -5.93 -18.60
CA VAL A 405 15.94 -5.46 -18.35
C VAL A 405 15.90 -4.57 -17.11
N PHE A 406 16.56 -4.98 -16.01
CA PHE A 406 16.59 -4.20 -14.77
C PHE A 406 17.21 -2.81 -14.99
N ASP A 407 18.36 -2.73 -15.67
CA ASP A 407 19.01 -1.45 -15.97
C ASP A 407 18.14 -0.58 -16.89
N ALA A 408 17.43 -1.19 -17.86
CA ALA A 408 16.48 -0.49 -18.72
C ALA A 408 15.31 0.09 -17.92
N VAL A 409 14.75 -0.66 -16.96
CA VAL A 409 13.68 -0.19 -16.07
C VAL A 409 14.14 1.01 -15.26
N ARG A 410 15.32 0.92 -14.64
CA ARG A 410 15.88 2.01 -13.83
C ARG A 410 16.05 3.29 -14.64
N ARG A 411 16.61 3.19 -15.86
CA ARG A 411 16.70 4.33 -16.79
C ARG A 411 15.34 4.88 -17.19
N SER A 412 14.35 4.01 -17.39
CA SER A 412 12.99 4.40 -17.78
C SER A 412 12.30 5.20 -16.68
N ILE A 413 12.39 4.74 -15.43
CA ILE A 413 11.77 5.39 -14.27
C ILE A 413 12.49 6.68 -13.89
N ALA A 414 13.82 6.71 -13.98
CA ALA A 414 14.61 7.92 -13.77
C ALA A 414 14.39 9.00 -14.84
N GLY A 415 13.62 8.71 -15.91
CA GLY A 415 13.37 9.65 -17.00
C GLY A 415 14.55 9.82 -17.98
N ALA A 416 15.56 8.95 -17.91
CA ALA A 416 16.77 9.01 -18.74
C ALA A 416 16.52 8.59 -20.22
N GLY A 417 15.26 8.32 -20.59
CA GLY A 417 14.89 7.87 -21.93
C GLY A 417 14.91 8.96 -23.01
N GLU A 418 14.62 10.22 -22.69
CA GLU A 418 14.59 11.36 -23.65
C GLU A 418 14.20 12.66 -22.91
N ALA A 419 15.16 13.35 -22.28
CA ALA A 419 14.88 14.64 -21.64
C ALA A 419 14.52 15.77 -22.65
N ASP A 420 14.66 15.57 -23.96
CA ASP A 420 14.54 16.65 -24.95
C ASP A 420 13.37 16.56 -25.97
N THR A 421 12.71 15.42 -26.17
CA THR A 421 11.73 15.29 -27.29
C THR A 421 10.26 15.09 -26.87
N HIS A 422 9.99 14.45 -25.72
CA HIS A 422 8.62 14.04 -25.37
C HIS A 422 7.85 15.02 -24.47
N ALA A 423 8.55 15.87 -23.71
CA ALA A 423 7.92 16.85 -22.81
C ALA A 423 7.04 17.85 -23.60
N SER A 424 7.44 18.25 -24.81
CA SER A 424 6.60 19.14 -25.65
C SER A 424 5.40 18.43 -26.28
N ALA A 425 5.49 17.14 -26.63
CA ALA A 425 4.43 16.44 -27.36
C ALA A 425 3.32 15.87 -26.44
N THR A 426 3.66 15.46 -25.23
CA THR A 426 2.68 14.90 -24.27
C THR A 426 1.93 16.00 -23.52
N TRP A 427 2.61 17.11 -23.20
CA TRP A 427 1.96 18.29 -22.62
C TRP A 427 1.02 18.97 -23.64
N ALA A 428 1.42 19.06 -24.91
CA ALA A 428 0.56 19.57 -25.99
C ALA A 428 -0.69 18.69 -26.21
N ARG A 429 -0.57 17.36 -26.12
CA ARG A 429 -1.71 16.43 -26.23
C ARG A 429 -2.64 16.48 -25.02
N GLY A 430 -2.08 16.58 -23.81
CA GLY A 430 -2.86 16.75 -22.58
C GLY A 430 -3.61 18.08 -22.52
N ALA A 431 -2.96 19.17 -22.94
CA ALA A 431 -3.57 20.50 -23.04
C ALA A 431 -4.70 20.51 -24.10
N ALA A 432 -4.46 19.93 -25.28
CA ALA A 432 -5.48 19.83 -26.33
C ALA A 432 -6.70 18.97 -25.93
N ALA A 433 -6.49 17.88 -25.19
CA ALA A 433 -7.58 17.05 -24.67
C ALA A 433 -8.40 17.76 -23.58
N LEU A 434 -7.76 18.55 -22.73
CA LEU A 434 -8.44 19.39 -21.74
C LEU A 434 -9.24 20.52 -22.41
N GLU A 435 -8.69 21.12 -23.46
CA GLU A 435 -9.33 22.19 -24.23
C GLU A 435 -10.52 21.66 -25.04
N ALA A 436 -10.41 20.46 -25.62
CA ALA A 436 -11.52 19.76 -26.26
C ALA A 436 -12.65 19.43 -25.26
N ARG A 437 -12.33 19.00 -24.03
CA ARG A 437 -13.33 18.78 -22.97
C ARG A 437 -13.99 20.07 -22.50
N ARG A 438 -13.24 21.17 -22.40
CA ARG A 438 -13.78 22.51 -22.07
C ARG A 438 -14.68 23.03 -23.19
N SER A 439 -14.29 22.82 -24.45
CA SER A 439 -15.07 23.14 -25.65
C SER A 439 -16.37 22.33 -25.71
N LEU A 440 -16.34 21.03 -25.42
CA LEU A 440 -17.52 20.18 -25.35
C LEU A 440 -18.47 20.66 -24.24
N GLY A 441 -17.94 20.95 -23.04
CA GLY A 441 -18.71 21.51 -21.94
C GLY A 441 -19.30 22.90 -22.25
N ALA A 442 -18.59 23.73 -23.03
CA ALA A 442 -19.10 25.02 -23.51
C ALA A 442 -20.20 24.86 -24.56
N SER A 443 -20.05 23.93 -25.51
CA SER A 443 -21.07 23.59 -26.52
C SER A 443 -22.32 22.98 -25.89
N VAL A 444 -22.17 22.12 -24.87
CA VAL A 444 -23.31 21.57 -24.12
C VAL A 444 -24.04 22.65 -23.32
N ARG A 445 -23.32 23.58 -22.70
CA ARG A 445 -23.92 24.74 -22.00
C ARG A 445 -24.55 25.77 -22.96
N ALA A 446 -24.04 25.89 -24.18
CA ALA A 446 -24.63 26.72 -25.22
C ALA A 446 -25.89 26.07 -25.79
N ALA A 447 -25.85 24.76 -26.05
CA ALA A 447 -26.99 23.99 -26.53
C ALA A 447 -28.13 23.90 -25.49
N SER A 448 -27.81 23.87 -24.20
CA SER A 448 -28.83 23.83 -23.14
C SER A 448 -29.62 25.13 -22.96
N ARG A 449 -29.18 26.24 -23.56
CA ARG A 449 -29.91 27.51 -23.58
C ARG A 449 -30.87 27.63 -24.77
N ASP A 450 -30.75 26.76 -25.77
CA ASP A 450 -31.66 26.70 -26.91
C ASP A 450 -32.70 25.60 -26.68
N ARG A 451 -33.86 26.02 -26.14
CA ARG A 451 -34.99 25.12 -25.84
C ARG A 451 -35.50 24.35 -27.06
N ALA A 452 -35.34 24.87 -28.28
CA ALA A 452 -35.77 24.17 -29.49
C ALA A 452 -34.82 23.00 -29.83
N ARG A 453 -33.51 23.22 -29.70
CA ARG A 453 -32.50 22.16 -29.92
C ARG A 453 -32.55 21.05 -28.87
N LEU A 454 -32.79 21.40 -27.60
CA LEU A 454 -32.98 20.39 -26.54
C LEU A 454 -34.19 19.49 -26.82
N ARG A 455 -35.32 20.06 -27.28
CA ARG A 455 -36.50 19.27 -27.66
C ARG A 455 -36.22 18.35 -28.86
N ALA A 456 -35.51 18.83 -29.87
CA ALA A 456 -35.13 18.01 -31.01
C ALA A 456 -34.18 16.86 -30.60
N ALA A 457 -33.23 17.11 -29.69
CA ALA A 457 -32.31 16.09 -29.20
C ALA A 457 -33.01 15.02 -28.33
N VAL A 458 -34.00 15.42 -27.52
CA VAL A 458 -34.82 14.47 -26.73
C VAL A 458 -35.67 13.59 -27.64
N VAL A 459 -36.35 14.17 -28.65
CA VAL A 459 -37.13 13.41 -29.63
C VAL A 459 -36.24 12.45 -30.44
N LEU A 460 -35.02 12.85 -30.77
CA LEU A 460 -34.05 11.99 -31.46
C LEU A 460 -33.55 10.86 -30.54
N GLY A 461 -33.33 11.14 -29.25
CA GLY A 461 -32.95 10.15 -28.25
C GLY A 461 -34.04 9.11 -28.00
N GLU A 462 -35.31 9.53 -27.97
CA GLU A 462 -36.46 8.62 -27.85
C GLU A 462 -36.65 7.75 -29.11
N ALA A 463 -36.32 8.27 -30.30
CA ALA A 463 -36.37 7.51 -31.54
C ALA A 463 -35.23 6.48 -31.68
N LEU A 464 -34.12 6.67 -30.96
CA LEU A 464 -32.92 5.82 -31.02
C LEU A 464 -32.75 4.89 -29.81
N GLY A 465 -33.64 4.97 -28.81
CA GLY A 465 -33.67 4.04 -27.69
C GLY A 465 -34.16 2.65 -28.12
N PRO A 466 -33.64 1.56 -27.54
CA PRO A 466 -34.15 0.21 -27.80
C PRO A 466 -35.60 0.11 -27.30
N ARG A 467 -36.50 -0.38 -28.15
CA ARG A 467 -37.91 -0.63 -27.80
C ARG A 467 -38.08 -1.82 -26.88
#